data_AF-A0A765TFM2-F1
#
_entry.id   AF-A0A765TFM2-F1
#
_cell.length_a   1.000
_cell.length_b   1.000
_cell.length_c   1.000
_cell.angle_alpha   90.00
_cell.angle_beta   90.00
_cell.angle_gamma   90.00
#
_symmetry.space_group_name_H-M   'P 1'
#
loop_
_entity.id
_entity.type
_entity.pdbx_description
1 polymer ?
#
loop_
_entity_poly.entity_id
_entity_poly.type
_entity_poly.pdbx_seq_one_letter_code
_entity_poly.pdbx_strand_id
1 'polypeptide(L)'
;MATEYIRDWQQPRHAVGREGTGEPVRPSLLSSWLDAYRAENERRQEMADAAFSAAPLGNLINKSLDAQEKQDKAITLAREARKQARGAVDEAMASLRLLPSYLRDPLIRHLSFLHKKQESGHQKGKKNQQAERYASGTLRKIFERLARTDRRWLTPGYRSLAGRERLDDLLYLPQLNKHQIQTLAVMTAAMFSSTF
;
A
#
# COMPACT_ATOMS: atom_id res chain seq x y z
N MET A 1 29.76 78.07 47.86
CA MET A 1 29.01 77.42 46.76
C MET A 1 28.82 75.97 47.14
N ALA A 2 27.64 75.61 47.63
CA ALA A 2 27.37 74.32 48.26
C ALA A 2 27.14 73.23 47.21
N THR A 3 27.85 72.12 47.35
CA THR A 3 27.70 70.92 46.51
C THR A 3 26.42 70.18 46.89
N GLU A 4 25.48 70.05 45.96
CA GLU A 4 24.26 69.25 46.15
C GLU A 4 24.61 67.78 46.36
N TYR A 5 24.21 67.24 47.52
CA TYR A 5 24.39 65.83 47.88
C TYR A 5 23.27 65.00 47.22
N ILE A 6 23.56 64.42 46.07
CA ILE A 6 22.64 63.49 45.38
C ILE A 6 22.66 62.16 46.15
N ARG A 7 21.51 61.73 46.68
CA ARG A 7 21.39 60.47 47.44
C ARG A 7 21.22 59.29 46.48
N ASP A 8 21.78 58.14 46.80
CA ASP A 8 21.84 56.94 45.92
C ASP A 8 20.48 56.50 45.33
N TRP A 9 19.38 56.75 46.03
CA TRP A 9 18.04 56.39 45.56
C TRP A 9 17.47 57.36 44.50
N GLN A 10 18.11 58.51 44.28
CA GLN A 10 17.75 59.51 43.26
C GLN A 10 18.42 59.25 41.91
N GLN A 11 19.32 58.26 41.81
CA GLN A 11 19.90 57.87 40.53
C GLN A 11 18.89 57.07 39.69
N PRO A 12 18.77 57.33 38.37
CA PRO A 12 17.89 56.57 37.51
C PRO A 12 18.34 55.10 37.45
N ARG A 13 17.53 54.20 38.01
CA ARG A 13 17.79 52.75 37.94
C ARG A 13 17.52 52.25 36.52
N HIS A 14 18.44 51.45 35.99
CA HIS A 14 18.25 50.77 34.70
C HIS A 14 16.94 49.97 34.75
N ALA A 15 16.07 50.18 33.76
CA ALA A 15 14.87 49.37 33.59
C ALA A 15 15.31 47.93 33.31
N VAL A 16 14.92 47.00 34.18
CA VAL A 16 15.15 45.57 33.95
C VAL A 16 14.31 45.15 32.74
N GLY A 17 14.90 45.27 31.56
CA GLY A 17 14.30 44.80 30.32
C GLY A 17 14.15 43.27 30.35
N ARG A 18 13.33 42.76 29.42
CA ARG A 18 13.10 41.33 29.13
C ARG A 18 14.35 40.59 28.60
N GLU A 19 15.52 41.12 28.89
CA GLU A 19 16.83 40.53 28.60
C GLU A 19 17.56 40.46 29.95
N GLY A 20 17.07 39.54 30.79
CA GLY A 20 17.79 39.16 31.99
C GLY A 20 19.19 38.71 31.58
N THR A 21 20.20 39.34 32.20
CA THR A 21 21.54 38.82 32.42
C THR A 21 21.86 37.55 31.64
N GLY A 22 22.61 37.67 30.54
CA GLY A 22 23.25 36.56 29.83
C GLY A 22 24.36 35.89 30.65
N GLU A 23 24.14 35.73 31.96
CA GLU A 23 24.97 34.88 32.79
C GLU A 23 24.65 33.44 32.41
N PRO A 24 25.65 32.61 32.03
CA PRO A 24 25.41 31.20 31.82
C PRO A 24 24.83 30.67 33.13
N VAL A 25 23.59 30.15 33.08
CA VAL A 25 22.91 29.55 34.22
C VAL A 25 23.85 28.49 34.77
N ARG A 26 24.58 28.82 35.85
CA ARG A 26 25.47 27.88 36.49
C ARG A 26 24.58 26.75 36.98
N PRO A 27 24.84 25.48 36.62
CA PRO A 27 24.02 24.39 37.08
C PRO A 27 23.98 24.48 38.61
N SER A 28 22.78 24.64 39.14
CA SER A 28 22.57 24.64 40.58
C SER A 28 23.16 23.36 41.17
N LEU A 29 23.68 23.42 42.40
CA LEU A 29 24.16 22.21 43.09
C LEU A 29 23.10 21.11 43.11
N LEU A 30 21.81 21.50 43.15
CA LEU A 30 20.66 20.61 43.06
C LEU A 30 20.52 19.93 41.69
N SER A 31 20.69 20.66 40.58
CA SER A 31 20.61 20.08 39.23
C SER A 31 21.75 19.09 38.98
N SER A 32 22.97 19.40 39.44
CA SER A 32 24.09 18.45 39.37
C SER A 32 23.82 17.17 40.17
N TRP A 33 23.20 17.28 41.35
CA TRP A 33 22.80 16.12 42.16
C TRP A 33 21.68 15.30 41.49
N LEU A 34 20.69 15.96 40.88
CA LEU A 34 19.61 15.30 40.13
C LEU A 34 20.16 14.52 38.93
N ASP A 35 21.10 15.10 38.18
CA ASP A 35 21.74 14.43 37.04
C ASP A 35 22.59 13.24 37.50
N ALA A 36 23.35 13.39 38.60
CA ALA A 36 24.08 12.28 39.20
C ALA A 36 23.15 11.15 39.67
N TYR A 37 22.00 11.49 40.25
CA TYR A 37 21.00 10.52 40.68
C TYR A 37 20.33 9.79 39.51
N ARG A 38 20.03 10.50 38.41
CA ARG A 38 19.52 9.89 37.18
C ARG A 38 20.53 8.92 36.57
N ALA A 39 21.79 9.34 36.44
CA ALA A 39 22.86 8.48 35.94
C ALA A 39 23.06 7.24 36.82
N GLU A 40 22.94 7.37 38.13
CA GLU A 40 22.99 6.23 39.06
C GLU A 40 21.80 5.28 38.88
N ASN A 41 20.59 5.81 38.66
CA ASN A 41 19.41 4.98 38.38
C ASN A 41 19.50 4.26 37.03
N GLU A 42 20.02 4.92 35.99
CA GLU A 42 20.29 4.30 34.69
C GLU A 42 21.27 3.14 34.86
N ARG A 43 22.38 3.33 35.58
CA ARG A 43 23.33 2.24 35.86
C ARG A 43 22.69 1.08 36.62
N ARG A 44 21.82 1.36 37.59
CA ARG A 44 21.10 0.31 38.33
C ARG A 44 20.12 -0.44 37.44
N GLN A 45 19.45 0.26 36.53
CA GLN A 45 18.57 -0.36 35.53
C GLN A 45 19.36 -1.24 34.58
N GLU A 46 20.46 -0.73 34.02
CA GLU A 46 21.36 -1.51 33.15
C GLU A 46 21.89 -2.77 33.85
N MET A 47 22.29 -2.66 35.12
CA MET A 47 22.73 -3.82 35.91
C MET A 47 21.59 -4.82 36.14
N ALA A 48 20.37 -4.36 36.39
CA ALA A 48 19.20 -5.21 36.54
C ALA A 48 18.82 -5.91 35.23
N ASP A 49 18.86 -5.20 34.10
CA ASP A 49 18.59 -5.72 32.76
C ASP A 49 19.65 -6.74 32.32
N ALA A 50 20.93 -6.47 32.64
CA ALA A 50 22.03 -7.40 32.44
C ALA A 50 21.90 -8.65 33.31
N ALA A 51 21.52 -8.49 34.59
CA ALA A 51 21.28 -9.61 35.50
C ALA A 51 20.09 -10.46 35.05
N PHE A 52 19.00 -9.83 34.58
CA PHE A 52 17.85 -10.52 34.00
C PHE A 52 18.26 -11.29 32.74
N SER A 53 19.01 -10.65 31.84
CA SER A 53 19.50 -11.28 30.62
C SER A 53 20.46 -12.44 30.90
N ALA A 54 21.27 -12.36 31.97
CA ALA A 54 22.16 -13.44 32.39
C ALA A 54 21.40 -14.61 33.04
N ALA A 55 20.24 -14.35 33.67
CA ALA A 55 19.43 -15.40 34.28
C ALA A 55 18.97 -16.44 33.23
N PRO A 56 18.91 -17.74 33.58
CA PRO A 56 18.54 -18.79 32.62
C PRO A 56 17.20 -18.55 31.92
N LEU A 57 16.21 -18.06 32.65
CA LEU A 57 14.89 -17.72 32.11
C LEU A 57 14.91 -16.47 31.24
N GLY A 58 15.62 -15.40 31.64
CA GLY A 58 15.71 -14.18 30.85
C GLY A 58 16.48 -14.40 29.54
N ASN A 59 17.54 -15.22 29.56
CA ASN A 59 18.24 -15.66 28.35
C ASN A 59 17.32 -16.44 27.40
N LEU A 60 16.43 -17.28 27.93
CA LEU A 60 15.47 -18.04 27.11
C LEU A 60 14.43 -17.11 26.48
N ILE A 61 13.92 -16.13 27.24
CA ILE A 61 12.94 -15.14 26.80
C ILE A 61 13.53 -14.22 25.73
N ASN A 62 14.76 -13.73 25.91
CA ASN A 62 15.42 -12.88 24.92
C ASN A 62 15.66 -13.63 23.61
N LYS A 63 16.07 -14.91 23.68
CA LYS A 63 16.25 -15.76 22.50
C LYS A 63 14.95 -16.01 21.75
N SER A 64 13.84 -16.23 22.45
CA SER A 64 12.54 -16.42 21.80
C SER A 64 12.04 -15.12 21.18
N LEU A 65 12.25 -13.97 21.84
CA LEU A 65 11.93 -12.65 21.30
C LEU A 65 12.72 -12.37 20.02
N ASP A 66 14.03 -12.60 20.03
CA ASP A 66 14.89 -12.45 18.84
C ASP A 66 14.46 -13.36 17.69
N ALA A 67 14.07 -14.61 18.01
CA ALA A 67 13.58 -15.56 17.02
C ALA A 67 12.25 -15.09 16.41
N GLN A 68 11.35 -14.56 17.24
CA GLN A 68 10.06 -14.04 16.81
C GLN A 68 10.22 -12.79 15.95
N GLU A 69 11.08 -11.85 16.34
CA GLU A 69 11.38 -10.68 15.50
C GLU A 69 11.94 -11.07 14.12
N LYS A 70 12.82 -12.07 14.08
CA LYS A 70 13.36 -12.59 12.81
C LYS A 70 12.26 -13.23 11.96
N GLN A 71 11.35 -13.97 12.57
CA GLN A 71 10.18 -14.54 11.88
C GLN A 71 9.26 -13.45 11.36
N ASP A 72 8.94 -12.44 12.17
CA ASP A 72 8.08 -11.32 11.78
C ASP A 72 8.71 -10.51 10.64
N LYS A 73 10.01 -10.21 10.72
CA LYS A 73 10.78 -9.58 9.62
C LYS A 73 10.78 -10.44 8.36
N ALA A 74 10.88 -11.77 8.48
CA ALA A 74 10.78 -12.67 7.32
C ALA A 74 9.35 -12.70 6.73
N ILE A 75 8.31 -12.64 7.56
CA ILE A 75 6.90 -12.59 7.14
C ILE A 75 6.60 -11.26 6.44
N THR A 76 7.10 -10.13 6.95
CA THR A 76 6.92 -8.82 6.30
C THR A 76 7.62 -8.80 4.95
N LEU A 77 8.88 -9.25 4.88
CA LEU A 77 9.63 -9.38 3.62
C LEU A 77 8.93 -10.34 2.64
N ALA A 78 8.43 -11.49 3.08
CA ALA A 78 7.69 -12.41 2.22
C ALA A 78 6.34 -11.83 1.76
N ARG A 79 5.65 -11.07 2.61
CA ARG A 79 4.41 -10.35 2.25
C ARG A 79 4.69 -9.22 1.27
N GLU A 80 5.76 -8.47 1.45
CA GLU A 80 6.21 -7.43 0.54
C GLU A 80 6.65 -8.02 -0.79
N ALA A 81 7.41 -9.12 -0.78
CA ALA A 81 7.75 -9.88 -1.98
C ALA A 81 6.50 -10.43 -2.67
N ARG A 82 5.47 -10.89 -1.94
CA ARG A 82 4.17 -11.29 -2.52
C ARG A 82 3.36 -10.11 -3.06
N LYS A 83 3.42 -8.93 -2.42
CA LYS A 83 2.78 -7.70 -2.91
C LYS A 83 3.50 -7.15 -4.14
N GLN A 84 4.83 -7.22 -4.18
CA GLN A 84 5.65 -6.92 -5.35
C GLN A 84 5.46 -7.97 -6.45
N ALA A 85 5.22 -9.24 -6.08
CA ALA A 85 4.87 -10.31 -7.00
C ALA A 85 3.48 -10.13 -7.61
N ARG A 86 2.57 -9.35 -6.99
CA ARG A 86 1.41 -8.77 -7.71
C ARG A 86 1.89 -7.66 -8.65
N GLY A 87 2.83 -7.99 -9.53
CA GLY A 87 3.27 -7.12 -10.59
C GLY A 87 2.10 -6.82 -11.53
N ALA A 88 2.26 -5.80 -12.37
CA ALA A 88 1.25 -5.44 -13.37
C ALA A 88 0.79 -6.64 -14.22
N VAL A 89 1.65 -7.65 -14.38
CA VAL A 89 1.37 -8.90 -15.09
C VAL A 89 0.34 -9.77 -14.37
N ASP A 90 0.44 -9.91 -13.06
CA ASP A 90 -0.47 -10.72 -12.24
C ASP A 90 -1.85 -10.06 -12.12
N GLU A 91 -1.88 -8.73 -11.97
CA GLU A 91 -3.12 -7.95 -12.00
C GLU A 91 -3.81 -8.02 -13.36
N ALA A 92 -3.02 -7.94 -14.44
CA ALA A 92 -3.54 -8.13 -15.80
C ALA A 92 -4.05 -9.55 -16.00
N MET A 93 -3.37 -10.57 -15.47
CA MET A 93 -3.80 -11.96 -15.55
C MET A 93 -5.12 -12.20 -14.79
N ALA A 94 -5.28 -11.60 -13.60
CA ALA A 94 -6.53 -11.64 -12.86
C ALA A 94 -7.67 -10.97 -13.65
N SER A 95 -7.40 -9.81 -14.24
CA SER A 95 -8.37 -9.07 -15.07
C SER A 95 -8.74 -9.84 -16.35
N LEU A 96 -7.78 -10.53 -16.98
CA LEU A 96 -8.03 -11.38 -18.15
C LEU A 96 -8.94 -12.56 -17.80
N ARG A 97 -8.82 -13.13 -16.59
CA ARG A 97 -9.67 -14.25 -16.15
C ARG A 97 -11.15 -13.88 -16.02
N LEU A 98 -11.48 -12.61 -15.87
CA LEU A 98 -12.85 -12.10 -15.84
C LEU A 98 -13.46 -11.93 -17.24
N LEU A 99 -12.63 -11.93 -18.28
CA LEU A 99 -13.10 -11.75 -19.65
C LEU A 99 -13.66 -13.06 -20.24
N PRO A 100 -14.59 -12.95 -21.21
CA PRO A 100 -15.01 -14.04 -22.08
C PRO A 100 -13.83 -14.81 -22.70
N SER A 101 -13.95 -16.15 -22.79
CA SER A 101 -12.90 -17.05 -23.30
C SER A 101 -12.29 -16.62 -24.64
N TYR A 102 -13.12 -16.22 -25.61
CA TYR A 102 -12.67 -15.80 -26.94
C TYR A 102 -11.79 -14.54 -26.94
N LEU A 103 -11.98 -13.62 -25.98
CA LEU A 103 -11.10 -12.46 -25.78
C LEU A 103 -9.91 -12.79 -24.88
N ARG A 104 -10.18 -13.60 -23.86
CA ARG A 104 -9.22 -13.97 -22.82
C ARG A 104 -8.07 -14.81 -23.37
N ASP A 105 -8.37 -15.93 -24.01
CA ASP A 105 -7.40 -16.96 -24.34
C ASP A 105 -6.26 -16.50 -25.26
N PRO A 106 -6.50 -15.70 -26.33
CA PRO A 106 -5.39 -15.17 -27.13
C PRO A 106 -4.50 -14.20 -26.33
N LEU A 107 -5.09 -13.38 -25.45
CA LEU A 107 -4.35 -12.41 -24.64
C LEU A 107 -3.54 -13.10 -23.54
N ILE A 108 -4.10 -14.11 -22.87
CA ILE A 108 -3.38 -14.94 -21.90
C ILE A 108 -2.20 -15.65 -22.58
N ARG A 109 -2.41 -16.24 -23.76
CA ARG A 109 -1.34 -16.92 -24.51
C ARG A 109 -0.20 -15.96 -24.84
N HIS A 110 -0.51 -14.75 -25.30
CA HIS A 110 0.50 -13.74 -25.63
C HIS A 110 1.26 -13.24 -24.39
N LEU A 111 0.54 -12.92 -23.31
CA LEU A 111 1.17 -12.50 -22.06
C LEU A 111 2.07 -13.61 -21.50
N SER A 112 1.60 -14.86 -21.50
CA SER A 112 2.38 -16.02 -21.03
C SER A 112 3.64 -16.24 -21.85
N PHE A 113 3.58 -16.00 -23.17
CA PHE A 113 4.74 -16.04 -24.04
C PHE A 113 5.76 -14.96 -23.68
N LEU A 114 5.31 -13.72 -23.46
CA LEU A 114 6.19 -12.62 -23.03
C LEU A 114 6.79 -12.87 -21.64
N HIS A 115 6.03 -13.47 -20.72
CA HIS A 115 6.51 -13.85 -19.40
C HIS A 115 7.66 -14.87 -19.49
N LYS A 116 7.47 -15.95 -20.24
CA LYS A 116 8.52 -16.96 -20.47
C LYS A 116 9.77 -16.37 -21.14
N LYS A 117 9.58 -15.42 -22.05
CA LYS A 117 10.68 -14.68 -22.70
C LYS A 117 11.42 -13.75 -21.71
N GLN A 118 10.70 -13.18 -20.74
CA GLN A 118 11.27 -12.35 -19.68
C GLN A 118 12.07 -13.21 -18.68
N GLU A 119 11.54 -14.34 -18.22
CA GLU A 119 12.23 -15.27 -17.31
C GLU A 119 13.54 -15.81 -17.91
N SER A 120 13.50 -16.26 -19.18
CA SER A 120 14.71 -16.71 -19.88
C SER A 120 15.72 -15.57 -20.13
N GLY A 121 15.26 -14.32 -20.19
CA GLY A 121 16.12 -13.14 -20.23
C GLY A 121 16.79 -12.84 -18.89
N HIS A 122 16.05 -12.96 -17.79
CA HIS A 122 16.55 -12.77 -16.43
C HIS A 122 17.65 -13.78 -16.07
N GLN A 123 17.48 -15.05 -16.46
CA GLN A 123 18.53 -16.07 -16.32
C GLN A 123 19.83 -15.71 -17.07
N LYS A 124 19.73 -14.91 -18.13
CA LYS A 124 20.86 -14.41 -18.93
C LYS A 124 21.34 -13.02 -18.48
N GLY A 125 20.89 -12.52 -17.33
CA GLY A 125 21.24 -11.19 -16.78
C GLY A 125 20.62 -10.00 -17.51
N LYS A 126 19.66 -10.23 -18.44
CA LYS A 126 18.98 -9.16 -19.17
C LYS A 126 17.78 -8.65 -18.39
N LYS A 127 17.76 -7.36 -18.09
CA LYS A 127 16.59 -6.67 -17.52
C LYS A 127 15.52 -6.46 -18.60
N ASN A 128 14.77 -7.51 -18.94
CA ASN A 128 13.72 -7.44 -19.95
C ASN A 128 12.33 -7.36 -19.29
N GLN A 129 11.75 -6.17 -19.20
CA GLN A 129 10.42 -5.93 -18.62
C GLN A 129 9.29 -5.98 -19.67
N GLN A 130 9.44 -6.81 -20.71
CA GLN A 130 8.52 -6.79 -21.84
C GLN A 130 7.10 -7.26 -21.47
N ALA A 131 6.97 -8.22 -20.55
CA ALA A 131 5.66 -8.67 -20.08
C ALA A 131 4.98 -7.59 -19.23
N GLU A 132 5.73 -6.93 -18.34
CA GLU A 132 5.24 -5.82 -17.52
C GLU A 132 4.80 -4.61 -18.35
N ARG A 133 5.56 -4.24 -19.38
CA ARG A 133 5.20 -3.16 -20.32
C ARG A 133 3.94 -3.50 -21.13
N TYR A 134 3.80 -4.75 -21.55
CA TYR A 134 2.61 -5.21 -22.26
C TYR A 134 1.37 -5.20 -21.36
N ALA A 135 1.53 -5.62 -20.10
CA ALA A 135 0.46 -5.63 -19.10
C ALA A 135 0.00 -4.22 -18.70
N SER A 136 0.94 -3.35 -18.31
CA SER A 136 0.63 -1.98 -17.87
C SER A 136 0.25 -1.04 -19.02
N GLY A 137 0.72 -1.30 -20.25
CA GLY A 137 0.51 -0.45 -21.42
C GLY A 137 -0.63 -0.92 -22.32
N THR A 138 -0.36 -1.93 -23.15
CA THR A 138 -1.29 -2.40 -24.19
C THR A 138 -2.52 -3.08 -23.63
N LEU A 139 -2.36 -3.97 -22.65
CA LEU A 139 -3.50 -4.66 -22.04
C LEU A 139 -4.40 -3.69 -21.28
N ARG A 140 -3.81 -2.75 -20.53
CA ARG A 140 -4.56 -1.66 -19.89
C ARG A 140 -5.42 -0.87 -20.88
N LYS A 141 -4.85 -0.47 -22.04
CA LYS A 141 -5.61 0.22 -23.09
C LYS A 141 -6.74 -0.62 -23.68
N ILE A 142 -6.52 -1.94 -23.83
CA ILE A 142 -7.55 -2.87 -24.31
C ILE A 142 -8.70 -2.94 -23.31
N PHE A 143 -8.40 -3.11 -22.01
CA PHE A 143 -9.41 -3.11 -20.95
C PHE A 143 -10.19 -1.79 -20.88
N GLU A 144 -9.52 -0.64 -21.00
CA GLU A 144 -10.18 0.66 -21.02
C GLU A 144 -11.12 0.81 -22.23
N ARG A 145 -10.72 0.32 -23.40
CA ARG A 145 -11.58 0.32 -24.61
C ARG A 145 -12.77 -0.62 -24.46
N LEU A 146 -12.57 -1.79 -23.89
CA LEU A 146 -13.64 -2.74 -23.56
C LEU A 146 -14.63 -2.09 -22.61
N ALA A 147 -14.17 -1.52 -21.50
CA ALA A 147 -15.03 -0.84 -20.53
C ALA A 147 -15.82 0.33 -21.15
N ARG A 148 -15.24 1.09 -22.08
CA ARG A 148 -15.95 2.15 -22.83
C ARG A 148 -17.01 1.58 -23.76
N THR A 149 -16.68 0.50 -24.47
CA THR A 149 -17.59 -0.20 -25.38
C THR A 149 -18.75 -0.80 -24.59
N ASP A 150 -18.47 -1.49 -23.49
CA ASP A 150 -19.47 -2.07 -22.61
C ASP A 150 -20.39 -1.00 -22.03
N ARG A 151 -19.86 0.17 -21.62
CA ARG A 151 -20.71 1.27 -21.15
C ARG A 151 -21.61 1.84 -22.26
N ARG A 152 -21.16 1.83 -23.51
CA ARG A 152 -21.93 2.32 -24.66
C ARG A 152 -23.04 1.36 -25.08
N TRP A 153 -22.79 0.05 -25.02
CA TRP A 153 -23.73 -0.97 -25.50
C TRP A 153 -24.55 -1.62 -24.38
N LEU A 154 -23.99 -1.85 -23.19
CA LEU A 154 -24.70 -2.34 -22.00
C LEU A 154 -25.10 -1.18 -21.09
N THR A 155 -26.08 -0.38 -21.53
CA THR A 155 -26.72 0.63 -20.67
C THR A 155 -27.42 -0.08 -19.49
N PRO A 156 -27.44 0.49 -18.26
CA PRO A 156 -28.12 -0.13 -17.11
C PRO A 156 -29.56 -0.54 -17.39
N GLY A 157 -30.30 0.26 -18.17
CA GLY A 157 -31.66 -0.07 -18.61
C GLY A 157 -31.73 -1.34 -19.47
N TYR A 158 -30.80 -1.50 -20.42
CA TYR A 158 -30.73 -2.69 -21.26
C TYR A 158 -30.38 -3.95 -20.44
N ARG A 159 -29.49 -3.84 -19.45
CA ARG A 159 -29.21 -4.95 -18.51
C ARG A 159 -30.43 -5.34 -17.69
N SER A 160 -31.17 -4.35 -17.18
CA SER A 160 -32.37 -4.63 -16.39
C SER A 160 -33.51 -5.24 -17.21
N LEU A 161 -33.62 -4.86 -18.49
CA LEU A 161 -34.59 -5.41 -19.43
C LEU A 161 -34.23 -6.87 -19.77
N ALA A 162 -32.95 -7.12 -20.10
CA ALA A 162 -32.46 -8.46 -20.42
C ALA A 162 -32.67 -9.45 -19.25
N GLY A 163 -32.41 -9.03 -18.01
CA GLY A 163 -32.61 -9.89 -16.83
C GLY A 163 -34.06 -10.14 -16.45
N ARG A 164 -34.99 -9.23 -16.79
CA ARG A 164 -36.43 -9.46 -16.59
C ARG A 164 -36.97 -10.49 -17.57
N GLU A 165 -36.53 -10.42 -18.82
CA GLU A 165 -37.06 -11.22 -19.92
C GLU A 165 -36.29 -12.53 -20.17
N ARG A 166 -35.37 -12.90 -19.26
CA ARG A 166 -34.44 -14.03 -19.45
C ARG A 166 -33.64 -13.96 -20.76
N LEU A 167 -33.40 -12.75 -21.24
CA LEU A 167 -32.60 -12.45 -22.42
C LEU A 167 -31.15 -12.08 -22.03
N ASP A 168 -30.70 -12.47 -20.84
CA ASP A 168 -29.31 -12.26 -20.37
C ASP A 168 -28.29 -12.83 -21.35
N ASP A 169 -28.66 -13.89 -22.05
CA ASP A 169 -27.89 -14.55 -23.08
C ASP A 169 -27.61 -13.61 -24.29
N LEU A 170 -28.39 -12.54 -24.52
CA LEU A 170 -28.06 -11.50 -25.51
C LEU A 170 -26.73 -10.80 -25.21
N LEU A 171 -26.35 -10.74 -23.93
CA LEU A 171 -25.09 -10.13 -23.50
C LEU A 171 -23.88 -11.02 -23.83
N TYR A 172 -24.13 -12.29 -24.15
CA TYR A 172 -23.12 -13.32 -24.40
C TYR A 172 -23.31 -14.01 -25.76
N LEU A 173 -23.97 -13.36 -26.73
CA LEU A 173 -24.13 -13.81 -28.13
C LEU A 173 -22.92 -14.54 -28.73
N PRO A 174 -21.67 -14.03 -28.63
CA PRO A 174 -20.51 -14.70 -29.21
C PRO A 174 -20.13 -16.03 -28.52
N GLN A 175 -20.71 -16.36 -27.37
CA GLN A 175 -20.50 -17.61 -26.63
C GLN A 175 -21.63 -18.61 -26.82
N LEU A 176 -22.76 -18.20 -27.39
CA LEU A 176 -23.93 -19.04 -27.57
C LEU A 176 -23.74 -20.01 -28.74
N ASN A 177 -24.20 -21.24 -28.55
CA ASN A 177 -24.29 -22.22 -29.61
C ASN A 177 -25.41 -21.85 -30.60
N LYS A 178 -25.33 -22.34 -31.85
CA LYS A 178 -26.33 -22.08 -32.91
C LYS A 178 -27.77 -22.30 -32.44
N HIS A 179 -28.04 -23.39 -31.71
CA HIS A 179 -29.37 -23.66 -31.17
C HIS A 179 -29.80 -22.64 -30.10
N GLN A 180 -28.89 -22.22 -29.23
CA GLN A 180 -29.17 -21.20 -28.22
C GLN A 180 -29.44 -19.84 -28.87
N ILE A 181 -28.68 -19.48 -29.92
CA ILE A 181 -28.92 -18.28 -30.71
C ILE A 181 -30.30 -18.33 -31.37
N GLN A 182 -30.70 -19.47 -31.93
CA GLN A 182 -32.02 -19.65 -32.55
C GLN A 182 -33.14 -19.53 -31.52
N THR A 183 -33.03 -20.22 -30.38
CA THR A 183 -34.01 -20.12 -29.29
C THR A 183 -34.12 -18.68 -28.79
N LEU A 184 -32.99 -18.00 -28.61
CA LEU A 184 -32.97 -16.63 -28.17
C LEU A 184 -33.56 -15.67 -29.21
N ALA A 185 -33.27 -15.87 -30.49
CA ALA A 185 -33.86 -15.09 -31.57
C ALA A 185 -35.39 -15.27 -31.65
N VAL A 186 -35.88 -16.48 -31.39
CA VAL A 186 -37.32 -16.76 -31.30
C VAL A 186 -37.93 -16.06 -30.08
N MET A 187 -37.28 -16.12 -28.92
CA MET A 187 -37.75 -15.44 -27.70
C MET A 187 -37.77 -13.91 -27.88
N THR A 188 -36.72 -13.31 -28.45
CA THR A 188 -36.69 -11.87 -28.73
C THR A 188 -37.75 -11.46 -29.75
N ALA A 189 -37.90 -12.21 -30.85
CA ALA A 189 -38.94 -11.96 -31.84
C ALA A 189 -40.34 -12.04 -31.22
N ALA A 190 -40.59 -13.04 -30.37
CA ALA A 190 -41.85 -13.19 -29.65
C ALA A 190 -42.15 -11.96 -28.77
N MET A 191 -41.15 -11.43 -28.05
CA MET A 191 -41.28 -10.22 -27.22
C MET A 191 -41.59 -8.97 -28.03
N PHE A 192 -40.93 -8.79 -29.18
CA PHE A 192 -41.24 -7.66 -30.07
C PHE A 192 -42.61 -7.81 -30.76
N SER A 193 -43.09 -9.04 -30.96
CA SER A 193 -44.42 -9.30 -31.52
C SER A 193 -45.57 -9.22 -30.51
N SER A 194 -45.31 -9.41 -29.21
CA SER A 194 -46.35 -9.39 -28.16
C SER A 194 -46.61 -8.01 -27.56
N THR A 195 -45.83 -7.01 -27.95
CA THR A 195 -45.90 -5.63 -27.45
C THR A 195 -46.71 -4.69 -28.38
N PHE A 196 -47.53 -5.25 -29.27
CA PHE A 196 -48.50 -4.54 -30.12
C PHE A 196 -49.95 -4.82 -29.70
#